data_AF-A0A359CNV2-F1
#
_entry.id   AF-A0A359CNV2-F1
#
_cell.length_a   1.000
_cell.length_b   1.000
_cell.length_c   1.000
_cell.angle_alpha   90.00
_cell.angle_beta   90.00
_cell.angle_gamma   90.00
#
_symmetry.space_group_name_H-M   'P 1'
#
loop_
_entity.id
_entity.type
_entity.pdbx_description
1 polymer ?
#
loop_
_entity_poly.entity_id
_entity_poly.type
_entity_poly.pdbx_seq_one_letter_code
_entity_poly.pdbx_strand_id
1 'polypeptide(L)'
;NPPYNDIKIYADNARPEAIEEMKRQGINGIRACTKGTNSVMEGIEWIQERGMYVDKSCIGLKNELESYQWEKDKKTGERLPKPVKVNDDACDSLRYGCERFRKPNNISITIPD
;
A
#
# COMPACT_ATOMS: atom_id res chain seq x y z
N ASN A 1 0.72 13.53 23.97
CA ASN A 1 0.26 12.59 22.93
C ASN A 1 1.46 12.00 22.23
N PRO A 2 1.50 10.67 22.01
CA PRO A 2 2.53 10.07 21.19
C PRO A 2 2.50 10.63 19.76
N PRO A 3 3.67 10.76 19.10
CA PRO A 3 3.81 11.44 17.81
C PRO A 3 3.06 10.78 16.66
N TYR A 4 2.65 9.52 16.82
CA TYR A 4 1.91 8.76 15.80
C TYR A 4 0.39 9.03 15.79
N ASN A 5 -0.15 9.75 16.78
CA ASN A 5 -1.60 10.02 16.82
C ASN A 5 -2.07 11.02 15.75
N ASP A 6 -1.18 11.90 15.30
CA ASP A 6 -1.47 12.86 14.23
C ASP A 6 -1.08 12.33 12.85
N ILE A 7 -0.45 11.15 12.80
CA ILE A 7 -0.02 10.50 11.57
C ILE A 7 -1.08 9.48 11.17
N LYS A 8 -1.55 9.62 9.93
CA LYS A 8 -2.49 8.65 9.39
C LYS A 8 -1.76 7.36 8.97
N ILE A 9 -2.04 6.26 9.66
CA ILE A 9 -1.44 4.94 9.45
C ILE A 9 -2.43 4.05 8.70
N TYR A 10 -2.03 3.49 7.57
CA TYR A 10 -2.86 2.59 6.78
C TYR A 10 -2.44 1.14 7.00
N ALA A 11 -3.37 0.32 7.48
CA ALA A 11 -3.14 -1.09 7.78
C ALA A 11 -3.97 -1.99 6.87
N ASP A 12 -3.51 -3.23 6.69
CA ASP A 12 -4.24 -4.25 5.95
C ASP A 12 -5.65 -4.45 6.51
N ASN A 13 -6.65 -4.37 5.63
CA ASN A 13 -8.06 -4.54 5.97
C ASN A 13 -8.51 -6.00 6.10
N ALA A 14 -7.62 -6.98 5.87
CA ALA A 14 -7.92 -8.41 6.04
C ALA A 14 -8.16 -8.80 7.51
N ARG A 15 -7.63 -8.01 8.47
CA ARG A 15 -7.72 -8.26 9.91
C ARG A 15 -8.27 -7.05 10.68
N PRO A 16 -9.56 -6.71 10.51
CA PRO A 16 -10.16 -5.54 11.16
C PRO A 16 -10.06 -5.58 12.69
N GLU A 17 -10.07 -6.77 13.30
CA GLU A 17 -9.92 -6.96 14.74
C GLU A 17 -8.55 -6.49 15.27
N ALA A 18 -7.48 -6.66 14.47
CA ALA A 18 -6.15 -6.20 14.84
C ALA A 18 -6.05 -4.66 14.79
N ILE A 19 -6.75 -4.04 13.84
CA ILE A 19 -6.84 -2.57 13.75
C ILE A 19 -7.54 -2.00 14.99
N GLU A 20 -8.66 -2.60 15.39
CA GLU A 20 -9.40 -2.16 16.59
C GLU A 20 -8.58 -2.36 17.87
N GLU A 21 -7.84 -3.46 17.98
CA GLU A 21 -6.93 -3.68 19.11
C GLU A 21 -5.82 -2.61 19.18
N MET A 22 -5.21 -2.26 18.04
CA MET A 22 -4.20 -1.19 17.98
C MET A 22 -4.78 0.18 18.37
N LYS A 23 -6.04 0.48 17.99
CA LYS A 23 -6.72 1.70 18.45
C LYS A 23 -6.91 1.71 19.97
N ARG A 24 -7.34 0.59 20.56
CA ARG A 24 -7.48 0.47 22.03
C ARG A 24 -6.17 0.65 22.76
N GLN A 25 -5.06 0.26 22.14
CA GLN A 25 -3.70 0.48 22.66
C GLN A 25 -3.19 1.92 22.43
N GLY A 26 -4.02 2.82 21.90
CA GLY A 26 -3.73 4.24 21.78
C GLY A 26 -3.11 4.66 20.45
N ILE A 27 -3.09 3.80 19.43
CA ILE A 27 -2.70 4.16 18.06
C ILE A 27 -3.91 4.72 17.33
N ASN A 28 -4.29 5.97 17.65
CA ASN A 28 -5.54 6.55 17.16
C ASN A 28 -5.54 6.85 15.65
N GLY A 29 -4.36 7.01 15.05
CA GLY A 29 -4.20 7.32 13.63
C GLY A 29 -4.36 6.13 12.67
N ILE A 30 -4.52 4.90 13.19
CA ILE A 30 -4.63 3.69 12.37
C ILE A 30 -6.01 3.53 11.73
N ARG A 31 -6.01 3.13 10.46
CA ARG A 31 -7.20 2.88 9.66
C ARG A 31 -6.95 1.80 8.62
N ALA A 32 -8.02 1.11 8.25
CA ALA A 32 -7.98 0.13 7.18
C ALA A 32 -7.66 0.80 5.83
N CYS A 33 -6.81 0.16 5.02
CA CYS A 33 -6.60 0.54 3.62
C CYS A 33 -7.81 0.15 2.75
N THR A 34 -8.04 0.88 1.67
CA THR A 34 -9.11 0.57 0.70
C THR A 34 -8.60 -0.39 -0.37
N LYS A 35 -8.72 -1.69 -0.12
CA LYS A 35 -8.43 -2.73 -1.12
C LYS A 35 -9.64 -2.98 -2.01
N GLY A 36 -9.47 -2.78 -3.32
CA GLY A 36 -10.38 -3.26 -4.37
C GLY A 36 -9.69 -4.34 -5.21
N THR A 37 -10.45 -5.04 -6.07
CA THR A 37 -9.96 -6.17 -6.89
C THR A 37 -8.69 -5.83 -7.70
N ASN A 38 -8.54 -4.59 -8.15
CA ASN A 38 -7.36 -4.13 -8.93
C ASN A 38 -6.41 -3.21 -8.15
N SER A 39 -6.62 -3.01 -6.84
CA SER A 39 -5.88 -2.03 -6.04
C SER A 39 -4.38 -2.32 -5.87
N VAL A 40 -3.96 -3.57 -6.08
CA VAL A 40 -2.54 -3.97 -6.07
C VAL A 40 -1.86 -3.43 -7.32
N MET A 41 -2.38 -3.77 -8.51
CA MET A 41 -1.84 -3.33 -9.80
C MET A 41 -1.82 -1.81 -9.91
N GLU A 42 -2.96 -1.16 -9.64
CA GLU A 42 -3.06 0.30 -9.67
C GLU A 42 -2.06 0.97 -8.72
N GLY A 43 -1.80 0.36 -7.56
CA GLY A 43 -0.85 0.88 -6.59
C GLY A 43 0.59 0.73 -7.06
N ILE A 44 0.95 -0.42 -7.64
CA ILE A 44 2.28 -0.66 -8.20
C ILE A 44 2.54 0.29 -9.37
N GLU A 45 1.61 0.41 -10.31
CA GLU A 45 1.71 1.33 -11.45
C GLU A 45 1.88 2.78 -10.99
N TRP A 46 1.06 3.21 -10.03
CA TRP A 46 1.16 4.56 -9.46
C TRP A 46 2.53 4.82 -8.82
N ILE A 47 3.13 3.84 -8.14
CA ILE A 47 4.48 3.97 -7.59
C ILE A 47 5.53 4.01 -8.71
N GLN A 48 5.42 3.13 -9.72
CA GLN A 48 6.38 3.03 -10.82
C GLN A 48 6.45 4.28 -11.72
N GLU A 49 5.36 5.03 -11.83
CA GLU A 49 5.31 6.32 -12.53
C GLU A 49 6.09 7.44 -11.81
N ARG A 50 6.60 7.20 -10.59
CA ARG A 50 7.19 8.21 -9.72
C ARG A 50 8.61 7.82 -9.31
N GLY A 51 9.45 8.83 -9.11
CA GLY A 51 10.74 8.64 -8.46
C GLY A 51 10.57 8.39 -6.96
N MET A 52 11.23 7.36 -6.44
CA MET A 52 11.26 7.06 -5.01
C MET A 52 12.72 7.10 -4.50
N TYR A 53 12.93 7.78 -3.38
CA TYR A 53 14.19 7.75 -2.65
C TYR A 53 14.02 6.88 -1.41
N VAL A 54 14.83 5.82 -1.30
CA VAL A 54 14.82 4.89 -0.16
C VAL A 54 16.09 5.11 0.65
N ASP A 55 15.94 5.49 1.93
CA ASP A 55 17.08 5.63 2.82
C ASP A 55 17.73 4.26 3.11
N LYS A 56 19.05 4.24 3.28
CA LYS A 56 19.83 3.02 3.54
C LYS A 56 19.40 2.27 4.81
N SER A 57 18.76 2.95 5.76
CA SER A 57 18.23 2.34 6.99
C SER A 57 16.96 1.50 6.74
N CYS A 58 16.28 1.67 5.61
CA CYS A 58 15.10 0.90 5.21
C CYS A 58 15.47 -0.48 4.64
N ILE A 59 16.22 -1.27 5.41
CA ILE A 59 16.81 -2.54 4.97
C ILE A 59 15.75 -3.52 4.45
N GLY A 60 14.63 -3.66 5.17
CA GLY A 60 13.53 -4.55 4.77
C GLY A 60 12.97 -4.18 3.40
N LEU A 61 12.56 -2.92 3.21
CA LEU A 61 12.06 -2.44 1.93
C LEU A 61 13.08 -2.61 0.79
N LYS A 62 14.36 -2.35 1.05
CA LYS A 62 15.40 -2.50 0.04
C LYS A 62 15.53 -3.94 -0.43
N ASN A 63 15.60 -4.90 0.51
CA ASN A 63 15.70 -6.32 0.20
C ASN A 63 14.49 -6.80 -0.60
N GLU A 64 13.29 -6.35 -0.22
CA GLU A 64 12.07 -6.70 -0.95
C GLU A 64 12.08 -6.13 -2.36
N LEU A 65 12.40 -4.83 -2.53
CA LEU A 65 12.47 -4.18 -3.84
C LEU A 65 13.47 -4.86 -4.80
N GLU A 66 14.61 -5.34 -4.29
CA GLU A 66 15.61 -6.07 -5.09
C GLU A 66 15.09 -7.43 -5.59
N SER A 67 14.14 -8.04 -4.88
CA SER A 67 13.56 -9.35 -5.22
C SER A 67 12.16 -9.29 -5.83
N TYR A 68 11.54 -8.11 -5.84
CA TYR A 68 10.16 -7.91 -6.26
C TYR A 68 10.01 -8.12 -7.77
N GLN A 69 9.23 -9.13 -8.16
CA GLN A 69 9.12 -9.55 -9.55
C GLN A 69 7.70 -9.94 -9.90
N TRP A 70 7.42 -9.88 -11.20
CA TRP A 70 6.16 -10.31 -11.77
C TRP A 70 6.10 -11.82 -11.93
N GLU A 71 4.94 -12.41 -11.66
CA GLU A 71 4.69 -13.81 -12.02
C GLU A 71 4.85 -13.97 -13.53
N LYS A 72 5.40 -15.11 -13.95
CA LYS A 72 5.54 -15.47 -15.35
C LYS A 72 4.72 -16.72 -15.64
N ASP A 73 4.10 -16.76 -16.80
CA ASP A 73 3.46 -17.98 -17.29
C ASP A 73 4.51 -19.08 -17.48
N LYS A 74 4.26 -20.27 -16.94
CA LYS A 74 5.25 -21.36 -16.94
C LYS A 74 5.45 -21.98 -18.33
N LYS A 75 4.51 -21.80 -19.25
CA LYS A 75 4.55 -22.37 -20.60
C LYS A 75 5.09 -21.36 -21.61
N THR A 76 4.65 -20.11 -21.55
CA THR A 76 5.01 -19.07 -22.52
C THR A 76 6.18 -18.20 -22.06
N GLY A 77 6.44 -18.14 -20.74
CA GLY A 77 7.43 -17.24 -20.15
C GLY A 77 6.98 -15.78 -20.09
N GLU A 78 5.75 -15.47 -20.52
CA GLU A 78 5.21 -14.12 -20.54
C GLU A 78 4.89 -13.61 -19.13
N ARG A 79 5.02 -12.29 -18.95
CA ARG A 79 4.69 -11.62 -17.69
C ARG A 79 3.18 -11.62 -17.46
N LEU A 80 2.76 -12.07 -16.28
CA LEU A 80 1.38 -11.96 -15.82
C LEU A 80 1.16 -10.63 -15.08
N PRO A 81 -0.08 -10.09 -15.10
CA PRO A 81 -0.46 -8.87 -14.37
C PRO A 81 -0.66 -9.16 -12.87
N LYS A 82 0.33 -9.81 -12.25
CA LYS A 82 0.31 -10.22 -10.85
C LYS A 82 1.74 -10.35 -10.33
N PRO A 83 2.09 -9.72 -9.19
CA PRO A 83 3.41 -9.89 -8.59
C PRO A 83 3.52 -11.26 -7.92
N VAL A 84 4.75 -11.78 -7.82
CA VAL A 84 5.05 -12.96 -7.01
C VAL A 84 4.83 -12.61 -5.53
N LYS A 85 3.97 -13.37 -4.85
CA LYS A 85 3.66 -13.19 -3.41
C LYS A 85 4.74 -13.83 -2.52
N VAL A 86 5.95 -13.28 -2.56
CA VAL A 86 7.08 -13.70 -1.72
C VAL A 86 7.84 -12.44 -1.29
N ASN A 87 8.05 -12.28 0.02
CA ASN A 87 8.76 -11.15 0.61
C ASN A 87 8.20 -9.81 0.09
N ASP A 88 6.90 -9.59 0.26
CA ASP A 88 6.18 -8.40 -0.23
C ASP A 88 5.60 -7.52 0.90
N ASP A 89 5.91 -7.80 2.16
CA ASP A 89 5.31 -7.14 3.33
C ASP A 89 5.59 -5.63 3.38
N ALA A 90 6.84 -5.21 3.18
CA ALA A 90 7.25 -3.81 3.13
C ALA A 90 6.77 -3.12 1.84
N CYS A 91 6.79 -3.82 0.70
CA CYS A 91 6.23 -3.33 -0.56
C CYS A 91 4.72 -3.08 -0.47
N ASP A 92 3.98 -3.98 0.18
CA ASP A 92 2.55 -3.82 0.45
C ASP A 92 2.31 -2.66 1.42
N SER A 93 3.11 -2.56 2.48
CA SER A 93 3.05 -1.44 3.44
C SER A 93 3.30 -0.09 2.76
N LEU A 94 4.29 -0.01 1.86
CA LEU A 94 4.54 1.17 1.03
C LEU A 94 3.30 1.54 0.21
N ARG A 95 2.70 0.56 -0.46
CA ARG A 95 1.49 0.75 -1.28
C ARG A 95 0.31 1.28 -0.44
N TYR A 96 0.08 0.74 0.76
CA TYR A 96 -0.96 1.22 1.67
C TYR A 96 -0.67 2.66 2.13
N GLY A 97 0.58 2.96 2.47
CA GLY A 97 1.01 4.32 2.84
C GLY A 97 0.77 5.35 1.73
N CYS A 98 0.92 4.94 0.47
CA CYS A 98 0.71 5.78 -0.70
C CYS A 98 -0.76 6.03 -1.04
N GLU A 99 -1.70 5.27 -0.49
CA GLU A 99 -3.12 5.29 -0.87
C GLU A 99 -3.73 6.70 -0.81
N ARG A 100 -3.40 7.47 0.24
CA ARG A 100 -3.89 8.84 0.44
C ARG A 100 -3.57 9.79 -0.71
N PHE A 101 -2.46 9.55 -1.39
CA PHE A 101 -2.00 10.39 -2.49
C PHE A 101 -2.61 9.98 -3.82
N ARG A 102 -2.99 8.70 -3.95
CA ARG A 102 -3.61 8.15 -5.16
C ARG A 102 -5.08 8.50 -5.29
N LYS A 103 -5.80 8.62 -4.17
CA LYS A 103 -7.24 8.94 -4.12
C LYS A 103 -7.46 10.28 -3.41
N PRO A 104 -7.21 11.43 -4.06
CA PRO A 104 -7.64 12.71 -3.51
C PRO A 104 -9.16 12.70 -3.32
N ASN A 105 -9.65 13.31 -2.23
CA ASN A 105 -11.07 13.33 -1.86
C ASN A 105 -11.97 13.67 -3.06
N ASN A 106 -13.13 13.00 -3.14
CA ASN A 106 -14.11 13.16 -4.23
C ASN A 106 -14.30 14.62 -4.62
N ILE A 107 -14.02 14.93 -5.88
CA ILE A 107 -14.51 16.14 -6.55
C ILE A 107 -16.03 15.95 -6.65
N SER A 108 -16.81 16.69 -5.86
CA SER A 108 -18.24 16.79 -6.08
C SER A 108 -18.48 17.71 -7.27
N ILE A 109 -18.89 17.15 -8.40
CA ILE A 109 -19.39 17.95 -9.51
C ILE A 109 -20.88 18.16 -9.25
N THR A 110 -21.25 19.35 -8.78
CA THR A 110 -22.64 19.78 -8.75
C THR A 110 -22.94 20.46 -10.07
N ILE A 111 -23.87 19.90 -10.85
CA ILE A 111 -24.44 20.59 -12.01
C ILE A 111 -25.58 21.45 -11.46
N PRO A 112 -25.51 22.80 -11.57
CA PRO A 112 -26.63 23.65 -11.18
C PRO A 112 -27.81 23.41 -12.13
N ASP A 113 -29.03 23.54 -11.58
CA ASP A 113 -30.28 23.52 -12.36
C ASP A 113 -30.31 24.61 -13.45
#